data_AF-A0A0F9H7Z0-F1
#
_entry.id   AF-A0A0F9H7Z0-F1
#
_cell.length_a   1.000
_cell.length_b   1.000
_cell.length_c   1.000
_cell.angle_alpha   90.00
_cell.angle_beta   90.00
_cell.angle_gamma   90.00
#
_symmetry.space_group_name_H-M   'P 1'
#
loop_
_entity.id
_entity.type
_entity.pdbx_description
1 polymer ?
#
loop_
_entity_poly.entity_id
_entity_poly.type
_entity_poly.pdbx_seq_one_letter_code
_entity_poly.pdbx_strand_id
1 'polypeptide(L)'
;MKLFNFDKIRNYNYKRLLKYNETYIFLVLIVFSMIITSINPTFLTLENMFDLLKSSAGMAILAMGVFIALLSGGIDVSFTAVAISGQYIAVNVLTAANIDSLALAFLISCSVGVALGAINAFLISFFKNI
;
A
#
# COMPACT_ATOMS: atom_id res chain seq x y z
N MET A 1 8.46 -1.02 -50.22
CA MET A 1 7.49 -0.38 -49.31
C MET A 1 6.49 -1.43 -48.83
N LYS A 2 6.85 -2.22 -47.80
CA LYS A 2 5.96 -3.18 -47.11
C LYS A 2 5.69 -2.61 -45.71
N LEU A 3 4.78 -1.65 -45.62
CA LEU A 3 4.43 -0.97 -44.38
C LEU A 3 2.91 -0.97 -44.21
N PHE A 4 2.39 -2.12 -43.78
CA PHE A 4 1.25 -2.31 -42.86
C PHE A 4 0.66 -3.71 -43.08
N ASN A 5 0.98 -4.63 -42.17
CA ASN A 5 0.38 -5.96 -42.17
C ASN A 5 -0.71 -6.00 -41.09
N PHE A 6 -1.95 -5.70 -41.49
CA PHE A 6 -3.13 -5.62 -40.60
C PHE A 6 -3.46 -6.96 -39.91
N ASP A 7 -2.91 -8.08 -40.40
CA ASP A 7 -3.14 -9.43 -39.84
C ASP A 7 -2.53 -9.62 -38.45
N LYS A 8 -1.59 -8.76 -38.04
CA LYS A 8 -0.95 -8.83 -36.71
C LYS A 8 -1.83 -8.27 -35.57
N ILE A 9 -2.94 -7.60 -35.89
CA ILE A 9 -3.79 -6.90 -34.89
C ILE A 9 -4.83 -7.86 -34.26
N ARG A 10 -5.13 -9.00 -34.89
CA ARG A 10 -6.33 -9.80 -34.57
C ARG A 10 -6.12 -11.01 -33.65
N ASN A 11 -4.88 -11.29 -33.22
CA ASN A 11 -4.58 -12.42 -32.32
C ASN A 11 -4.34 -11.99 -30.86
N TYR A 12 -5.36 -11.39 -30.23
CA TYR A 12 -5.38 -11.26 -28.78
C TYR A 12 -5.77 -12.61 -28.16
N ASN A 13 -4.76 -13.35 -27.71
CA ASN A 13 -4.95 -14.61 -27.00
C ASN A 13 -5.43 -14.29 -25.57
N TYR A 14 -6.75 -14.31 -25.33
CA TYR A 14 -7.38 -14.04 -24.02
C TYR A 14 -6.81 -14.92 -22.89
N LYS A 15 -6.27 -16.11 -23.22
CA LYS A 15 -5.56 -16.98 -22.27
C LYS A 15 -4.31 -16.35 -21.67
N ARG A 16 -3.74 -15.34 -22.34
CA ARG A 16 -2.56 -14.60 -21.88
C ARG A 16 -2.92 -13.53 -20.84
N LEU A 17 -4.14 -13.01 -20.84
CA LEU A 17 -4.64 -12.06 -19.83
C LEU A 17 -4.83 -12.77 -18.48
N LEU A 18 -5.34 -14.00 -18.48
CA LEU A 18 -5.55 -14.82 -17.27
C LEU A 18 -4.26 -15.31 -16.58
N LYS A 19 -3.08 -15.00 -17.15
CA LYS A 19 -1.78 -15.39 -16.58
C LYS A 19 -1.22 -14.37 -15.58
N TYR A 20 -1.76 -13.15 -15.54
CA TYR A 20 -1.26 -12.07 -14.69
C TYR A 20 -2.07 -11.96 -13.39
N ASN A 21 -1.38 -11.65 -12.28
CA ASN A 21 -2.00 -11.42 -10.97
C ASN A 21 -3.03 -10.29 -11.00
N GLU A 22 -2.82 -9.29 -11.86
CA GLU A 22 -3.73 -8.16 -12.08
C GLU A 22 -5.15 -8.62 -12.46
N THR A 23 -5.26 -9.65 -13.31
CA THR A 23 -6.54 -10.17 -13.75
C THR A 23 -7.30 -10.85 -12.61
N TYR A 24 -6.59 -11.57 -11.74
CA TYR A 24 -7.19 -12.16 -10.54
C TYR A 24 -7.67 -11.09 -9.57
N ILE A 25 -6.85 -10.07 -9.31
CA ILE A 25 -7.23 -8.94 -8.44
C ILE A 25 -8.45 -8.23 -9.00
N PHE A 26 -8.48 -7.97 -10.31
CA PHE A 26 -9.63 -7.34 -10.96
C PHE A 26 -10.91 -8.17 -10.84
N LEU A 27 -10.82 -9.49 -11.04
CA LEU A 27 -11.95 -10.40 -10.90
C LEU A 27 -12.46 -10.41 -9.45
N VAL A 28 -11.57 -10.50 -8.46
CA VAL A 28 -11.91 -10.42 -7.03
C VAL A 28 -12.60 -9.09 -6.70
N LEU A 29 -12.12 -7.97 -7.23
CA LEU A 29 -12.74 -6.65 -7.03
C LEU A 29 -14.16 -6.59 -7.60
N ILE A 30 -14.39 -7.15 -8.79
CA ILE A 30 -15.73 -7.21 -9.38
C ILE A 30 -16.67 -8.03 -8.48
N VAL A 31 -16.25 -9.24 -8.09
CA VAL A 31 -17.08 -10.12 -7.25
C VAL A 31 -17.37 -9.45 -5.90
N PHE A 32 -16.34 -8.87 -5.27
CA PHE A 32 -16.49 -8.12 -4.03
C PHE A 32 -17.47 -6.95 -4.18
N SER A 33 -17.34 -6.16 -5.25
CA SER A 33 -18.24 -5.03 -5.51
C SER A 33 -19.68 -5.47 -5.71
N MET A 34 -19.93 -6.58 -6.41
CA MET A 34 -21.27 -7.15 -6.57
C MET A 34 -21.88 -7.59 -5.23
N ILE A 35 -21.08 -8.25 -4.38
CA ILE A 35 -21.52 -8.70 -3.05
C ILE A 35 -21.87 -7.51 -2.16
N ILE A 36 -21.02 -6.48 -2.10
CA ILE A 36 -21.30 -5.32 -1.24
C ILE A 36 -22.48 -4.53 -1.78
N THR A 37 -22.63 -4.39 -3.10
CA THR A 37 -23.78 -3.71 -3.71
C THR A 37 -25.10 -4.43 -3.45
N SER A 38 -25.11 -5.77 -3.44
CA SER A 38 -26.33 -6.52 -3.16
C SER A 38 -26.80 -6.39 -1.71
N ILE A 39 -25.87 -6.16 -0.77
CA ILE A 39 -26.16 -5.89 0.64
C ILE A 39 -26.55 -4.41 0.84
N ASN A 40 -25.83 -3.49 0.19
CA ASN A 40 -26.05 -2.05 0.29
C ASN A 40 -25.94 -1.40 -1.11
N PRO A 41 -27.08 -1.06 -1.76
CA PRO A 41 -27.08 -0.48 -3.09
C PRO A 41 -26.44 0.93 -3.14
N THR A 42 -26.32 1.61 -2.00
CA THR A 42 -25.64 2.90 -1.89
C THR A 42 -24.13 2.77 -2.14
N PHE A 43 -23.55 1.57 -2.00
CA PHE A 43 -22.12 1.33 -2.21
C PHE A 43 -21.61 1.77 -3.60
N LEU A 44 -22.35 1.44 -4.67
CA LEU A 44 -21.98 1.77 -6.06
C LEU A 44 -22.48 3.14 -6.53
N THR A 45 -22.97 3.98 -5.64
CA THR A 45 -23.37 5.35 -6.00
C THR A 45 -22.16 6.23 -6.26
N LEU A 46 -22.29 7.19 -7.19
CA LEU A 46 -21.21 8.14 -7.49
C LEU A 46 -20.78 8.93 -6.25
N GLU A 47 -21.71 9.27 -5.37
CA GLU A 47 -21.44 9.95 -4.10
C GLU A 47 -20.49 9.13 -3.22
N ASN A 48 -20.83 7.87 -2.96
CA ASN A 48 -19.98 6.97 -2.17
C ASN A 48 -18.63 6.71 -2.86
N MET A 49 -18.59 6.61 -4.20
CA MET A 49 -17.33 6.50 -4.93
C MET A 49 -16.43 7.73 -4.72
N PHE A 50 -16.98 8.94 -4.80
CA PHE A 50 -16.23 10.16 -4.53
C PHE A 50 -15.80 10.26 -3.07
N ASP A 51 -16.61 9.81 -2.12
CA ASP A 51 -16.25 9.82 -0.70
C ASP A 51 -15.14 8.83 -0.37
N LEU A 52 -15.16 7.63 -0.97
CA LEU A 52 -14.05 6.68 -0.88
C LEU A 52 -12.76 7.23 -1.48
N LEU A 53 -12.85 7.89 -2.64
CA LEU A 53 -11.69 8.55 -3.28
C LEU A 53 -11.15 9.69 -2.40
N LYS A 54 -12.02 10.56 -1.86
CA LYS A 54 -11.64 11.66 -0.97
C LYS A 54 -11.01 11.15 0.33
N SER A 55 -11.60 10.13 0.95
CA SER A 55 -11.10 9.54 2.20
C SER A 55 -9.75 8.84 2.03
N SER A 56 -9.46 8.29 0.84
CA SER A 56 -8.19 7.60 0.55
C SER A 56 -7.12 8.51 -0.08
N ALA A 57 -7.51 9.67 -0.63
CA ALA A 57 -6.62 10.59 -1.33
C ALA A 57 -5.42 11.04 -0.49
N GLY A 58 -5.62 11.36 0.80
CA GLY A 58 -4.53 11.76 1.68
C GLY A 58 -3.45 10.68 1.81
N MET A 59 -3.88 9.43 2.03
CA MET A 59 -2.97 8.29 2.09
C MET A 59 -2.31 8.00 0.73
N ALA A 60 -3.04 8.15 -0.38
CA ALA A 60 -2.49 7.97 -1.72
C ALA A 60 -1.40 8.99 -2.04
N ILE A 61 -1.58 10.27 -1.67
CA ILE A 61 -0.57 11.31 -1.85
C ILE A 61 0.69 11.00 -1.03
N LEU A 62 0.53 10.57 0.22
CA LEU A 62 1.65 10.14 1.06
C LEU A 62 2.37 8.93 0.47
N ALA A 63 1.63 7.92 0.01
CA ALA A 63 2.17 6.72 -0.63
C ALA A 63 2.96 7.06 -1.89
N MET A 64 2.49 8.01 -2.71
CA MET A 64 3.24 8.50 -3.88
C MET A 64 4.55 9.18 -3.49
N GLY A 65 4.57 9.98 -2.41
CA GLY A 65 5.79 10.59 -1.88
C GLY A 65 6.82 9.54 -1.43
N VAL A 66 6.38 8.55 -0.68
CA VAL A 66 7.23 7.42 -0.24
C VAL A 66 7.68 6.56 -1.43
N PHE A 67 6.82 6.36 -2.43
CA PHE A 67 7.16 5.60 -3.63
C PHE A 67 8.33 6.21 -4.40
N ILE A 68 8.33 7.54 -4.58
CA ILE A 68 9.46 8.26 -5.18
C ILE A 68 10.72 8.09 -4.33
N ALA A 69 10.59 8.13 -3.00
CA ALA A 69 11.70 7.94 -2.09
C ALA A 69 12.31 6.52 -2.19
N LEU A 70 11.48 5.48 -2.34
CA LEU A 70 11.92 4.11 -2.60
C LEU A 70 12.62 3.96 -3.96
N LEU A 71 12.09 4.62 -5.01
CA LEU A 71 12.69 4.60 -6.35
C LEU A 71 14.05 5.30 -6.40
N SER A 72 14.31 6.28 -5.53
CA SER A 72 15.59 6.99 -5.47
C SER A 72 16.78 6.08 -5.08
N GLY A 73 16.51 4.85 -4.61
CA GLY A 73 17.53 3.83 -4.31
C GLY A 73 18.36 4.12 -3.05
N GLY A 74 18.10 5.23 -2.36
CA GLY A 74 18.79 5.59 -1.11
C GLY A 74 18.14 5.02 0.15
N ILE A 75 16.88 4.57 0.07
CA ILE A 75 16.08 4.14 1.22
C ILE A 75 15.56 2.72 0.98
N ASP A 76 15.78 1.83 1.94
CA ASP A 76 15.25 0.47 1.93
C ASP A 76 13.75 0.45 2.31
N VAL A 77 13.01 -0.52 1.78
CA VAL A 77 11.58 -0.75 2.05
C VAL A 77 11.32 -1.00 3.53
N SER A 78 12.32 -1.54 4.26
CA SER A 78 12.28 -1.74 5.71
C SER A 78 11.91 -0.48 6.50
N PHE A 79 12.24 0.73 6.03
CA PHE A 79 11.83 1.99 6.65
C PHE A 79 10.32 2.10 6.82
N THR A 80 9.55 1.73 5.79
CA THR A 80 8.09 1.80 5.83
C THR A 80 7.49 0.83 6.85
N ALA A 81 8.07 -0.37 6.97
CA ALA A 81 7.67 -1.36 7.95
C ALA A 81 7.96 -0.87 9.38
N VAL A 82 9.10 -0.23 9.61
CA VAL A 82 9.47 0.37 10.91
C VAL A 82 8.49 1.49 11.29
N ALA A 83 8.17 2.38 10.35
CA ALA A 83 7.22 3.47 10.58
C ALA A 83 5.81 2.96 10.95
N ILE A 84 5.29 1.99 10.20
CA ILE A 84 3.98 1.38 10.48
C ILE A 84 3.99 0.64 11.83
N SER A 85 5.07 -0.07 12.15
CA SER A 85 5.21 -0.77 13.44
C SER A 85 5.21 0.22 14.61
N GLY A 86 5.95 1.33 14.50
CA GLY A 86 5.96 2.39 15.51
C GLY A 86 4.59 3.02 15.73
N GLN A 87 3.89 3.37 14.65
CA GLN A 87 2.53 3.90 14.70
C GLN A 87 1.57 2.91 15.40
N TYR A 88 1.58 1.64 14.96
CA TYR A 88 0.65 0.64 15.45
C TYR A 88 0.87 0.34 16.94
N ILE A 89 2.14 0.21 17.36
CA ILE A 89 2.49 0.01 18.78
C ILE A 89 2.07 1.21 19.61
N ALA A 90 2.35 2.45 19.16
CA ALA A 90 1.96 3.65 19.89
C ALA A 90 0.44 3.73 20.09
N VAL A 91 -0.35 3.51 19.03
CA VAL A 91 -1.82 3.54 19.11
C VAL A 91 -2.35 2.43 20.03
N ASN A 92 -1.83 1.21 19.92
CA ASN A 92 -2.28 0.11 20.78
C ASN A 92 -1.96 0.34 22.25
N VAL A 93 -0.75 0.80 22.57
CA VAL A 93 -0.34 1.06 23.96
C VAL A 93 -1.20 2.18 24.58
N LEU A 94 -1.41 3.27 23.85
CA LEU A 94 -2.22 4.38 24.31
C LEU A 94 -3.70 4.01 24.48
N THR A 95 -4.25 3.27 23.51
CA THR A 95 -5.64 2.80 23.58
C THR A 95 -5.83 1.83 24.75
N ALA A 96 -4.89 0.90 24.96
CA ALA A 96 -4.95 -0.03 26.09
C ALA A 96 -4.83 0.67 27.45
N ALA A 97 -4.06 1.75 27.52
CA ALA A 97 -3.90 2.56 28.72
C ALA A 97 -5.00 3.63 28.91
N ASN A 98 -5.91 3.79 27.94
CA ASN A 98 -6.88 4.89 27.88
C ASN A 98 -6.23 6.29 28.01
N ILE A 99 -5.03 6.46 27.42
CA ILE A 99 -4.30 7.72 27.43
C ILE A 99 -4.45 8.39 26.06
N ASP A 100 -5.03 9.59 26.03
CA ASP A 100 -5.09 10.42 24.83
C ASP A 100 -4.04 11.53 24.90
N SER A 101 -2.81 11.20 24.48
CA SER A 101 -1.68 12.14 24.47
C SER A 101 -0.88 12.00 23.19
N LEU A 102 -0.98 13.04 22.35
CA LEU A 102 -0.23 13.12 21.10
C LEU A 102 1.29 13.11 21.34
N ALA A 103 1.76 13.80 22.39
CA ALA A 103 3.18 13.86 22.72
C ALA A 103 3.71 12.46 23.08
N LEU A 104 2.93 11.68 23.84
CA LEU A 104 3.30 10.32 24.21
C LEU A 104 3.27 9.37 22.99
N ALA A 105 2.33 9.57 22.07
CA ALA A 105 2.25 8.82 20.81
C ALA A 105 3.54 8.99 19.98
N PHE A 106 3.99 10.24 19.81
CA PHE A 106 5.24 10.54 19.13
C PHE A 106 6.44 9.93 19.88
N LEU A 107 6.49 10.06 21.20
CA LEU A 107 7.60 9.55 22.00
C LEU A 107 7.74 8.03 21.85
N ILE A 108 6.64 7.29 21.96
CA ILE A 108 6.62 5.83 21.77
C ILE A 108 7.00 5.47 20.34
N SER A 109 6.36 6.10 19.33
CA SER A 109 6.62 5.78 17.92
C SER A 109 8.06 6.07 17.52
N CYS A 110 8.65 7.19 17.97
CA CYS A 110 10.06 7.52 17.73
C CYS A 110 10.99 6.53 18.42
N SER A 111 10.69 6.14 19.67
CA SER A 111 11.50 5.16 20.41
C SER A 111 11.53 3.80 19.71
N VAL A 112 10.37 3.32 19.28
CA VAL A 112 10.26 2.08 18.49
C VAL A 112 10.99 2.22 17.15
N GLY A 113 10.83 3.36 16.47
CA GLY A 113 11.51 3.64 15.21
C GLY A 113 13.03 3.60 15.33
N VAL A 114 13.59 4.20 16.38
CA VAL A 114 15.03 4.16 16.68
C VAL A 114 15.48 2.74 16.98
N ALA A 115 14.74 2.00 17.81
CA ALA A 115 15.09 0.63 18.18
C ALA A 115 15.10 -0.32 16.98
N LEU A 116 14.01 -0.35 16.21
CA LEU A 116 13.90 -1.21 15.03
C LEU A 116 14.85 -0.76 13.90
N GLY A 117 15.04 0.55 13.74
CA GLY A 117 16.01 1.11 12.81
C GLY A 117 17.44 0.71 13.13
N ALA A 118 17.82 0.71 14.42
CA ALA A 118 19.12 0.24 14.87
C ALA A 118 19.32 -1.26 14.62
N ILE A 119 18.28 -2.08 14.87
CA ILE A 119 18.30 -3.51 14.54
C ILE A 119 18.50 -3.71 13.03
N ASN A 120 17.75 -2.98 12.21
CA ASN A 120 17.86 -3.07 10.76
C ASN A 120 19.26 -2.66 10.27
N ALA A 121 19.81 -1.56 10.79
CA ALA A 121 21.16 -1.09 10.47
C ALA A 121 22.23 -2.12 10.87
N PHE A 122 22.08 -2.75 12.05
CA PHE A 122 22.97 -3.81 12.51
C PHE A 122 22.94 -5.02 11.58
N LEU A 123 21.75 -5.49 11.21
CA LEU A 123 21.58 -6.64 10.29
C LEU A 123 22.20 -6.34 8.92
N ILE A 124 21.90 -5.19 8.33
CA ILE A 124 22.46 -4.80 7.03
C ILE A 124 23.99 -4.72 7.11
N SER A 125 24.54 -4.13 8.18
CA SER A 125 26.00 -4.06 8.35
C SER A 125 26.64 -5.43 8.52
N PHE A 126 25.98 -6.37 9.19
CA PHE A 126 26.47 -7.73 9.38
C PHE A 126 26.48 -8.52 8.07
N PHE A 127 25.37 -8.50 7.32
CA PHE A 127 25.26 -9.22 6.04
C PHE A 127 26.07 -8.59 4.91
N LYS A 128 26.35 -7.28 4.95
CA LYS A 128 27.21 -6.63 3.96
C LYS A 128 28.69 -6.99 4.09
N ASN A 129 29.11 -7.43 5.27
CA ASN A 129 30.50 -7.80 5.56
C ASN A 129 30.77 -9.31 5.41
N ILE A 130 29.77 -10.10 4.96
CA ILE A 130 29.89 -11.52 4.58
C ILE A 130 29.84 -11.61 3.06
#